data_AF-A0A401ITU0-F1
#
_entry.id   AF-A0A401ITU0-F1
#
_cell.length_a   1.000
_cell.length_b   1.000
_cell.length_c   1.000
_cell.angle_alpha   90.00
_cell.angle_beta   90.00
_cell.angle_gamma   90.00
#
_symmetry.space_group_name_H-M   'P 1'
#
loop_
_entity.id
_entity.type
_entity.pdbx_description
1 polymer ?
#
loop_
_entity_poly.entity_id
_entity_poly.type
_entity_poly.pdbx_seq_one_letter_code
_entity_poly.pdbx_strand_id
1 'polypeptide(L)'
;MIENFGSNIARLRKEFNMSQTELAEKIGVQKQSISNIERGTRYPTFETLEKFANVFHATPMQLFGTPKEVALADTPAILDRIDAYDERIRTLFELSKIMDSYPVEEISKVASEAQYIANFFTPHPSVDEDGVPNVDASGKVVMEPALVDRLPLDKITEAAEKIDYINKNGK
;
A
#
# COMPACT_ATOMS: atom_id res chain seq x y z
N MET A 1 26.04 -17.42 33.04
CA MET A 1 25.81 -17.84 31.65
C MET A 1 24.61 -17.05 31.17
N ILE A 2 24.67 -16.34 30.03
CA ILE A 2 23.50 -15.60 29.55
C ILE A 2 22.60 -16.60 28.83
N GLU A 3 21.65 -17.17 29.56
CA GLU A 3 20.86 -18.34 29.11
C GLU A 3 19.94 -18.03 27.91
N ASN A 4 19.54 -16.77 27.74
CA ASN A 4 18.53 -16.39 26.73
C ASN A 4 19.10 -15.90 25.40
N PHE A 5 20.42 -15.67 25.30
CA PHE A 5 20.97 -15.01 24.12
C PHE A 5 20.73 -15.81 22.82
N GLY A 6 21.04 -17.11 22.83
CA GLY A 6 20.88 -17.96 21.65
C GLY A 6 19.44 -18.04 21.17
N SER A 7 18.50 -18.25 22.08
CA SER A 7 17.07 -18.31 21.77
C SER A 7 16.53 -16.97 21.27
N ASN A 8 17.00 -15.85 21.83
CA ASN A 8 16.64 -14.51 21.37
C ASN A 8 17.17 -14.21 19.96
N ILE A 9 18.40 -14.60 19.63
CA ILE A 9 18.91 -14.47 18.25
C ILE A 9 18.09 -15.32 17.27
N ALA A 10 17.74 -16.56 17.65
CA ALA A 10 16.90 -17.42 16.81
C ALA A 10 15.51 -16.82 16.59
N ARG A 11 14.93 -16.17 17.60
CA ARG A 11 13.66 -15.45 17.52
C ARG A 11 13.75 -14.25 16.58
N LEU A 12 14.69 -13.34 16.82
CA LEU A 12 14.90 -12.14 15.99
C LEU A 12 15.16 -12.50 14.53
N ARG A 13 15.98 -13.53 14.28
CA ARG A 13 16.23 -14.02 12.92
C ARG A 13 14.94 -14.42 12.19
N LYS A 14 14.02 -15.10 12.90
CA LYS A 14 12.74 -15.54 12.34
C LYS A 14 11.78 -14.36 12.12
N GLU A 15 11.75 -13.39 13.03
CA GLU A 15 10.95 -12.16 12.87
C GLU A 15 11.36 -11.35 11.63
N PHE A 16 12.65 -11.37 11.31
CA PHE A 16 13.21 -10.78 10.09
C PHE A 16 13.15 -11.70 8.85
N ASN A 17 12.50 -12.86 8.93
CA ASN A 17 12.37 -13.85 7.86
C ASN A 17 13.70 -14.31 7.24
N MET A 18 14.77 -14.39 8.02
CA MET A 18 16.08 -14.82 7.55
C MET A 18 16.36 -16.30 7.85
N SER A 19 17.04 -16.99 6.94
CA SER A 19 17.70 -18.27 7.20
C SER A 19 18.99 -18.07 8.02
N GLN A 20 19.50 -19.15 8.63
CA GLN A 20 20.78 -19.09 9.35
C GLN A 20 21.95 -18.73 8.42
N THR A 21 21.85 -19.06 7.13
CA THR A 21 22.87 -18.73 6.12
C THR A 21 22.86 -17.24 5.82
N GLU A 22 21.69 -16.65 5.56
CA GLU A 22 21.56 -15.22 5.28
C GLU A 22 22.00 -14.35 6.47
N LEU A 23 21.66 -14.77 7.70
CA LEU A 23 22.16 -14.09 8.89
C LEU A 23 23.68 -14.19 9.01
N ALA A 24 24.25 -15.37 8.71
CA ALA A 24 25.70 -15.57 8.77
C ALA A 24 26.44 -14.67 7.78
N GLU A 25 25.91 -14.53 6.55
CA GLU A 25 26.45 -13.63 5.53
C GLU A 25 26.41 -12.16 5.99
N LYS A 26 25.28 -11.70 6.56
CA LYS A 26 25.15 -10.33 7.09
C LYS A 26 26.11 -10.03 8.24
N ILE A 27 26.33 -11.00 9.11
CA ILE A 27 27.21 -10.86 10.28
C ILE A 27 28.69 -11.10 9.91
N GLY A 28 28.97 -11.69 8.76
CA GLY A 28 30.33 -12.04 8.32
C GLY A 28 30.91 -13.23 9.10
N VAL A 29 30.09 -14.24 9.40
CA VAL A 29 30.49 -15.48 10.07
C VAL A 29 30.03 -16.70 9.28
N GLN A 30 30.48 -17.89 9.67
CA GLN A 30 30.00 -19.14 9.07
C GLN A 30 28.60 -19.50 9.61
N LYS A 31 27.75 -20.09 8.77
CA LYS A 31 26.43 -20.63 9.16
C LYS A 31 26.49 -21.48 10.44
N GLN A 32 27.51 -22.33 10.57
CA GLN A 32 27.69 -23.18 11.75
C GLN A 32 27.87 -22.36 13.04
N SER A 33 28.50 -21.17 12.96
CA SER A 33 28.65 -20.27 14.10
C SER A 33 27.29 -19.74 14.57
N ILE A 34 26.43 -19.31 13.64
CA ILE A 34 25.05 -18.92 13.97
C ILE A 34 24.30 -20.08 14.61
N SER A 35 24.40 -21.27 14.03
CA SER A 35 23.76 -22.48 14.56
C SER A 35 24.19 -22.82 15.99
N ASN A 36 25.49 -22.70 16.29
CA ASN A 36 26.04 -22.92 17.63
C ASN A 36 25.61 -21.83 18.62
N ILE A 37 25.56 -20.57 18.17
CA ILE A 37 25.08 -19.44 18.97
C ILE A 37 23.60 -19.62 19.33
N GLU A 38 22.75 -19.93 18.36
CA GLU A 38 21.31 -20.13 18.57
C GLU A 38 21.00 -21.28 19.54
N ARG A 39 21.84 -22.33 19.53
CA ARG A 39 21.75 -23.43 20.51
C ARG A 39 22.38 -23.13 21.86
N GLY A 40 23.05 -21.99 22.03
CA GLY A 40 23.78 -21.64 23.25
C GLY A 40 25.06 -22.46 23.46
N THR A 41 25.53 -23.21 22.46
CA THR A 41 26.77 -24.01 22.57
C THR A 41 28.03 -23.16 22.34
N ARG A 42 27.87 -21.95 21.82
CA ARG A 42 28.95 -20.97 21.64
C ARG A 42 28.43 -19.56 21.90
N TYR A 43 29.23 -18.74 22.57
CA TYR A 43 28.93 -17.31 22.73
C TYR A 43 29.57 -16.47 21.61
N PRO A 44 28.91 -15.39 21.16
CA PRO A 44 29.49 -14.46 20.21
C PRO A 44 30.69 -13.73 20.82
N THR A 45 31.60 -13.26 19.96
CA THR A 45 32.56 -12.22 20.37
C THR A 45 31.84 -10.89 20.54
N PHE A 46 32.48 -9.92 21.19
CA PHE A 46 31.94 -8.56 21.31
C PHE A 46 31.64 -7.94 19.93
N GLU A 47 32.55 -8.10 18.98
CA GLU A 47 32.34 -7.66 17.59
C GLU A 47 31.11 -8.33 16.94
N THR A 48 30.93 -9.64 17.15
CA THR A 48 29.77 -10.36 16.61
C THR A 48 28.47 -9.91 17.29
N LEU A 49 28.52 -9.61 18.58
CA LEU A 49 27.39 -9.09 19.34
C LEU A 49 26.94 -7.72 18.82
N GLU A 50 27.88 -6.81 18.57
CA GLU A 50 27.59 -5.49 18.00
C GLU A 50 26.94 -5.63 16.62
N LYS A 51 27.42 -6.57 15.79
CA LYS A 51 26.80 -6.86 14.50
C LYS A 51 25.37 -7.38 14.65
N PHE A 52 25.08 -8.23 15.63
CA PHE A 52 23.70 -8.65 15.89
C PHE A 52 22.80 -7.49 16.29
N ALA A 53 23.27 -6.62 17.20
CA ALA A 53 22.53 -5.43 17.60
C ALA A 53 22.21 -4.54 16.39
N ASN A 54 23.19 -4.34 15.50
CA ASN A 54 23.02 -3.52 14.30
C ASN A 54 22.09 -4.15 13.26
N VAL A 55 22.23 -5.45 12.97
CA VAL A 55 21.40 -6.14 11.97
C VAL A 55 19.92 -6.16 12.38
N PHE A 56 19.64 -6.33 13.67
CA PHE A 56 18.28 -6.42 14.18
C PHE A 56 17.73 -5.09 14.72
N HIS A 57 18.55 -4.03 14.75
CA HIS A 57 18.25 -2.80 15.49
C HIS A 57 17.79 -3.09 16.93
N ALA A 58 18.41 -4.09 17.56
CA ALA A 58 17.94 -4.68 18.81
C ALA A 58 18.56 -4.00 20.03
N THR A 59 17.74 -3.79 21.07
CA THR A 59 18.20 -3.32 22.37
C THR A 59 18.86 -4.45 23.18
N PRO A 60 19.66 -4.13 24.22
CA PRO A 60 20.19 -5.16 25.13
C PRO A 60 19.08 -6.05 25.73
N MET A 61 17.91 -5.49 26.01
CA MET A 61 16.77 -6.26 26.52
C MET A 61 16.29 -7.30 25.51
N GLN A 62 16.21 -6.94 24.23
CA GLN A 62 15.79 -7.87 23.16
C GLN A 62 16.82 -8.98 22.91
N LEU A 63 18.11 -8.72 23.15
CA LEU A 63 19.19 -9.70 23.00
C LEU A 63 19.33 -10.62 24.20
N PHE A 64 19.11 -10.11 25.42
CA PHE A 64 19.49 -10.82 26.66
C PHE A 64 18.35 -11.10 27.63
N GLY A 65 17.22 -10.40 27.49
CA GLY A 65 16.08 -10.52 28.38
C GLY A 65 15.41 -11.89 28.31
N THR A 66 14.66 -12.21 29.36
CA THR A 66 13.73 -13.33 29.37
C THR A 66 12.55 -13.05 28.42
N PRO A 67 11.81 -14.08 27.96
CA PRO A 67 10.64 -13.88 27.11
C PRO A 67 9.63 -12.88 27.68
N LYS A 68 9.46 -12.85 29.00
CA LYS A 68 8.57 -11.92 29.69
C LYS A 68 9.08 -10.47 29.66
N GLU A 69 10.37 -10.27 29.90
CA GLU A 69 10.98 -8.93 29.87
C GLU A 69 11.02 -8.35 28.45
N VAL A 70 11.30 -9.19 27.44
CA VAL A 70 11.23 -8.79 26.03
C VAL A 70 9.81 -8.34 25.68
N ALA A 71 8.78 -9.12 26.04
CA ALA A 71 7.39 -8.75 25.76
C ALA A 71 6.97 -7.44 26.44
N LEU A 72 7.45 -7.18 27.66
CA LEU A 72 7.20 -5.93 28.38
C LEU A 72 7.91 -4.73 27.75
N ALA A 73 9.12 -4.93 27.20
CA ALA A 73 9.87 -3.87 26.54
C ALA A 73 9.23 -3.41 25.22
N ASP A 74 8.51 -4.30 24.53
CA ASP A 74 7.79 -3.97 23.29
C ASP A 74 6.43 -3.28 23.55
N THR A 75 5.93 -3.27 24.80
CA THR A 75 4.60 -2.76 25.15
C THR A 75 4.40 -1.26 24.83
N PRO A 76 5.36 -0.36 25.08
CA PRO A 76 5.22 1.06 24.72
C PRO A 76 5.07 1.28 23.21
N ALA A 77 5.85 0.58 22.37
CA ALA A 77 5.75 0.70 20.91
C ALA A 77 4.42 0.12 20.36
N ILE A 78 3.80 -0.82 21.09
CA ILE A 78 2.47 -1.32 20.77
C ILE A 78 1.41 -0.27 21.10
N LEU A 79 1.54 0.44 22.23
CA LEU A 79 0.63 1.52 22.62
C LEU A 79 0.65 2.68 21.61
N ASP A 80 1.83 3.11 21.18
CA ASP A 80 1.95 4.18 20.17
C ASP A 80 1.27 3.79 18.84
N ARG A 81 1.32 2.51 18.46
CA ARG A 81 0.62 2.01 17.27
C ARG A 81 -0.89 2.00 17.47
N ILE A 82 -1.37 1.63 18.66
CA ILE A 82 -2.81 1.63 18.98
C ILE A 82 -3.36 3.06 18.90
N ASP A 83 -2.66 4.05 19.45
CA ASP A 83 -3.07 5.46 19.38
C ASP A 83 -3.13 5.96 17.92
N ALA A 84 -2.20 5.54 17.07
CA ALA A 84 -2.24 5.85 15.63
C ALA A 84 -3.42 5.16 14.90
N TYR A 85 -3.88 4.00 15.36
CA TYR A 85 -5.07 3.34 14.81
C TYR A 85 -6.36 4.02 15.24
N ASP A 86 -6.42 4.60 16.44
CA ASP A 86 -7.59 5.32 16.94
C ASP A 86 -8.01 6.47 16.03
N GLU A 87 -7.06 7.24 15.50
CA GLU A 87 -7.36 8.34 14.57
C GLU A 87 -7.98 7.82 13.25
N ARG A 88 -7.46 6.70 12.74
CA ARG A 88 -8.01 6.04 11.54
C ARG A 88 -9.40 5.48 11.80
N ILE A 89 -9.63 4.88 12.96
CA ILE A 89 -10.95 4.37 13.36
C ILE A 89 -11.96 5.50 13.44
N ARG A 90 -11.58 6.66 14.01
CA ARG A 90 -12.44 7.85 14.03
C ARG A 90 -12.80 8.31 12.63
N THR A 91 -11.83 8.33 11.71
CA THR A 91 -12.06 8.70 10.31
C THR A 91 -13.05 7.76 9.62
N LEU A 92 -12.86 6.44 9.80
CA LEU A 92 -13.76 5.43 9.25
C LEU A 92 -15.19 5.57 9.81
N PHE A 93 -15.32 5.90 11.09
CA PHE A 93 -16.62 6.11 11.72
C PHE A 93 -17.33 7.36 11.20
N GLU A 94 -16.60 8.46 10.97
CA GLU A 94 -17.19 9.65 10.35
C GLU A 94 -17.59 9.40 8.89
N LEU A 95 -16.78 8.65 8.13
CA LEU A 95 -17.14 8.21 6.79
C LEU A 95 -18.39 7.32 6.79
N SER A 96 -18.50 6.38 7.73
CA SER A 96 -19.68 5.50 7.80
C SER A 96 -20.95 6.29 8.03
N LYS A 97 -20.94 7.29 8.92
CA LYS A 97 -22.10 8.17 9.14
C LYS A 97 -22.50 8.94 7.89
N ILE A 98 -21.52 9.44 7.13
CA ILE A 98 -21.79 10.12 5.86
C ILE A 98 -22.40 9.14 4.86
N MET A 99 -21.83 7.94 4.74
CA MET A 99 -22.37 6.89 3.87
C MET A 99 -23.78 6.45 4.26
N ASP A 100 -24.09 6.38 5.56
CA ASP A 100 -25.44 6.08 6.03
C ASP A 100 -26.45 7.20 5.71
N SER A 101 -25.95 8.43 5.53
CA SER A 101 -26.76 9.63 5.25
C SER A 101 -27.07 9.81 3.76
N TYR A 102 -26.36 9.11 2.88
CA TYR A 102 -26.50 9.22 1.43
C TYR A 102 -26.61 7.81 0.82
N PRO A 103 -27.76 7.45 0.20
CA PRO A 103 -27.89 6.18 -0.50
C PRO A 103 -26.75 5.99 -1.51
N VAL A 104 -26.18 4.79 -1.55
CA VAL A 104 -25.04 4.46 -2.43
C VAL A 104 -25.38 4.72 -3.90
N GLU A 105 -26.66 4.57 -4.26
CA GLU A 105 -27.19 4.88 -5.59
C GLU A 105 -27.07 6.37 -5.94
N GLU A 106 -27.31 7.27 -4.99
CA GLU A 106 -27.20 8.72 -5.22
C GLU A 106 -25.75 9.14 -5.40
N ILE A 107 -24.85 8.61 -4.56
CA ILE A 107 -23.40 8.84 -4.69
C ILE A 107 -22.90 8.30 -6.03
N SER A 108 -23.31 7.09 -6.41
CA SER A 108 -22.90 6.46 -7.68
C SER A 108 -23.40 7.25 -8.88
N LYS A 109 -24.63 7.79 -8.82
CA LYS A 109 -25.18 8.64 -9.86
C LYS A 109 -24.37 9.94 -10.01
N VAL A 110 -24.12 10.64 -8.90
CA VAL A 110 -23.32 11.88 -8.90
C VAL A 110 -21.91 11.63 -9.41
N ALA A 111 -21.27 10.54 -8.99
CA ALA A 111 -19.95 10.14 -9.46
C ALA A 111 -19.95 9.86 -10.97
N SER A 112 -20.96 9.15 -11.48
CA SER A 112 -21.09 8.86 -12.91
C SER A 112 -21.29 10.12 -13.74
N GLU A 113 -22.12 11.05 -13.27
CA GLU A 113 -22.34 12.35 -13.93
C GLU A 113 -21.06 13.21 -13.92
N ALA A 114 -20.36 13.28 -12.78
CA ALA A 114 -19.10 13.99 -12.67
C ALA A 114 -18.03 13.39 -13.58
N GLN A 115 -17.94 12.05 -13.65
CA GLN A 115 -17.01 11.35 -14.53
C GLN A 115 -17.35 11.60 -16.00
N TYR A 116 -18.63 11.57 -16.37
CA TYR A 116 -19.07 11.90 -17.73
C TYR A 116 -18.66 13.32 -18.12
N ILE A 117 -18.87 14.30 -17.23
CA ILE A 117 -18.45 15.69 -17.46
C ILE A 117 -16.92 15.79 -17.60
N ALA A 118 -16.17 15.13 -16.73
CA ALA A 118 -14.70 15.13 -16.81
C ALA A 118 -14.21 14.54 -18.15
N ASN A 119 -14.77 13.39 -18.54
CA ASN A 119 -14.46 12.72 -19.80
C ASN A 119 -14.85 13.56 -21.03
N PHE A 120 -15.80 14.50 -20.87
CA PHE A 120 -16.17 15.40 -21.93
C PHE A 120 -15.04 16.36 -22.32
N PHE A 121 -14.27 16.83 -21.34
CA PHE A 121 -13.24 17.87 -21.54
C PHE A 121 -11.81 17.33 -21.50
N THR A 122 -11.58 16.15 -20.92
CA THR A 122 -10.23 15.62 -20.73
C THR A 122 -10.08 14.21 -21.31
N PRO A 123 -8.94 13.90 -21.96
CA PRO A 123 -8.59 12.54 -22.30
C PRO A 123 -8.56 11.67 -21.04
N HIS A 124 -9.13 10.47 -21.13
CA HIS A 124 -9.28 9.57 -19.99
C HIS A 124 -8.85 8.15 -20.36
N PRO A 125 -8.50 7.29 -19.39
CA PRO A 125 -8.24 5.88 -19.66
C PRO A 125 -9.42 5.22 -20.38
N SER A 126 -9.12 4.39 -21.38
CA SER A 126 -10.07 3.41 -21.90
C SER A 126 -10.17 2.29 -20.88
N VAL A 127 -11.39 1.89 -20.54
CA VAL A 127 -11.68 0.84 -19.55
C VAL A 127 -12.53 -0.26 -20.16
N ASP A 128 -12.44 -1.47 -19.62
CA ASP A 128 -13.32 -2.58 -19.97
C ASP A 128 -14.68 -2.53 -19.23
N GLU A 129 -15.49 -3.57 -19.39
CA GLU A 129 -16.83 -3.68 -18.77
C GLU A 129 -16.78 -3.68 -17.23
N ASP A 130 -15.65 -4.07 -16.63
CA ASP A 130 -15.43 -4.09 -15.19
C ASP A 130 -14.76 -2.79 -14.68
N GLY A 131 -14.50 -1.83 -15.57
CA GLY A 131 -13.84 -0.57 -15.24
C GLY A 131 -12.32 -0.66 -15.11
N VAL A 132 -11.70 -1.77 -15.54
CA VAL A 132 -10.25 -1.95 -15.50
C VAL A 132 -9.61 -1.25 -16.72
N PRO A 133 -8.53 -0.47 -16.55
CA PRO A 133 -7.88 0.20 -17.66
C PRO A 133 -7.32 -0.76 -18.71
N ASN A 134 -7.68 -0.54 -19.97
CA ASN A 134 -7.11 -1.23 -21.12
C ASN A 134 -5.63 -0.84 -21.27
N VAL A 135 -4.77 -1.82 -21.57
CA VAL A 135 -3.33 -1.61 -21.79
C VAL A 135 -2.90 -2.08 -23.17
N ASP A 136 -1.91 -1.39 -23.76
CA ASP A 136 -1.29 -1.79 -25.03
C ASP A 136 -0.29 -2.95 -24.85
N ALA A 137 0.29 -3.42 -25.95
CA ALA A 137 1.27 -4.52 -25.94
C ALA A 137 2.56 -4.21 -25.14
N SER A 138 2.80 -2.95 -24.78
CA SER A 138 3.91 -2.52 -23.93
C SER A 138 3.52 -2.38 -22.44
N GLY A 139 2.25 -2.64 -22.10
CA GLY A 139 1.71 -2.50 -20.75
C GLY A 139 1.32 -1.07 -20.37
N LYS A 140 1.26 -0.14 -21.33
CA LYS A 140 0.86 1.25 -21.07
C LYS A 140 -0.65 1.41 -21.23
N VAL A 141 -1.27 2.18 -20.33
CA VAL A 141 -2.71 2.48 -20.38
C VAL A 141 -3.08 3.17 -21.69
N VAL A 142 -4.08 2.62 -22.36
CA VAL A 142 -4.68 3.19 -23.57
C VAL A 142 -5.58 4.36 -23.15
N MET A 143 -5.39 5.52 -23.78
CA MET A 143 -6.16 6.72 -23.50
C MET A 143 -7.19 6.95 -24.61
N GLU A 144 -8.41 7.31 -24.21
CA GLU A 144 -9.38 7.91 -25.10
C GLU A 144 -9.20 9.44 -25.12
N PRO A 145 -9.31 10.11 -26.28
CA PRO A 145 -9.42 11.56 -26.36
C PRO A 145 -10.72 12.05 -25.70
N ALA A 146 -10.76 13.33 -25.35
CA ALA A 146 -11.94 13.94 -24.78
C ALA A 146 -13.13 13.85 -25.75
N LEU A 147 -14.36 13.71 -25.22
CA LEU A 147 -15.54 13.61 -26.09
C LEU A 147 -15.71 14.87 -26.95
N VAL A 148 -15.34 16.05 -26.44
CA VAL A 148 -15.38 17.32 -27.20
C VAL A 148 -14.57 17.26 -28.48
N ASP A 149 -13.43 16.57 -28.49
CA ASP A 149 -12.55 16.43 -29.65
C ASP A 149 -13.15 15.53 -30.74
N ARG A 150 -14.14 14.71 -30.38
CA ARG A 150 -14.82 13.77 -31.28
C ARG A 150 -16.17 14.30 -31.78
N LEU A 151 -16.60 15.49 -31.35
CA LEU A 151 -17.89 16.04 -31.76
C LEU A 151 -17.88 16.43 -33.24
N PRO A 152 -18.85 15.98 -34.06
CA PRO A 152 -18.93 16.33 -35.47
C PRO A 152 -19.58 17.72 -35.64
N LEU A 153 -18.94 18.76 -35.11
CA LEU A 153 -19.47 20.13 -35.04
C LEU A 153 -19.85 20.67 -36.43
N ASP A 154 -19.06 20.37 -37.46
CA ASP A 154 -19.35 20.78 -38.84
C ASP A 154 -20.67 20.20 -39.35
N LYS A 155 -20.92 18.91 -39.08
CA LYS A 155 -22.17 18.23 -39.49
C LYS A 155 -23.36 18.75 -38.70
N ILE A 156 -23.17 19.05 -37.42
CA ILE A 156 -24.21 19.63 -36.56
C ILE A 156 -24.56 21.03 -37.07
N THR A 157 -23.56 21.83 -37.44
CA THR A 157 -23.74 23.18 -37.97
C THR A 157 -24.45 23.15 -39.33
N GLU A 158 -24.02 22.29 -40.25
CA GLU A 158 -24.66 22.10 -41.55
C GLU A 158 -26.14 21.67 -41.41
N ALA A 159 -26.44 20.77 -40.47
CA ALA A 159 -27.80 20.36 -40.18
C ALA A 159 -28.64 21.53 -39.61
N ALA A 160 -28.08 22.32 -38.70
CA ALA A 160 -28.75 23.49 -38.14
C ALA A 160 -29.07 24.54 -39.20
N GLU A 161 -28.14 24.81 -40.13
CA GLU A 161 -28.35 25.73 -41.25
C GLU A 161 -29.46 25.25 -42.20
N LYS A 162 -29.51 23.96 -42.51
CA LYS A 162 -30.59 23.37 -43.32
C LYS A 162 -31.96 23.51 -42.65
N ILE A 163 -32.03 23.27 -41.33
CA ILE A 163 -33.27 23.43 -40.56
C ILE A 163 -33.72 24.90 -40.56
N ASP A 164 -32.80 25.84 -40.35
CA ASP A 164 -33.09 27.27 -40.37
C ASP A 164 -33.56 27.75 -41.75
N TYR A 165 -32.93 27.25 -42.82
CA TYR A 165 -33.35 27.51 -44.20
C TYR A 165 -34.78 27.01 -44.46
N ILE A 166 -35.12 25.80 -44.01
CA ILE A 166 -36.47 25.25 -44.14
C ILE A 166 -37.48 26.08 -43.35
N ASN A 167 -37.15 26.51 -42.12
CA ASN A 167 -38.05 27.32 -41.30
C ASN A 167 -38.29 28.73 -41.89
N LYS A 168 -37.28 29.31 -42.53
CA LYS A 168 -37.38 30.63 -43.17
C LYS A 168 -38.11 30.62 -44.52
N ASN A 169 -37.97 29.53 -45.28
CA ASN A 169 -38.45 29.46 -46.67
C ASN A 169 -39.60 28.46 -46.87
N GLY A 170 -40.02 27.72 -45.83
CA GLY A 170 -41.06 26.70 -45.87
C GLY A 170 -42.47 27.19 -45.57
N LYS A 171 -42.83 28.40 -46.02
CA LYS A 171 -44.22 28.88 -46.10
C LYS A 171 -44.64 29.03 -47.55
#